data_AF-A0A433N3Y5-F1
#
_entry.id   AF-A0A433N3Y5-F1
#
_cell.length_a   1.000
_cell.length_b   1.000
_cell.length_c   1.000
_cell.angle_alpha   90.00
_cell.angle_beta   90.00
_cell.angle_gamma   90.00
#
_symmetry.space_group_name_H-M   'P 1'
#
loop_
_entity.id
_entity.type
_entity.pdbx_description
1 polymer ?
#
loop_
_entity_poly.entity_id
_entity_poly.type
_entity_poly.pdbx_seq_one_letter_code
_entity_poly.pdbx_strand_id
1 'polypeptide(L)' 'MIQNSDNLELTWEEQGNYAFPYEGVQLHLHGMAAEQAWVDGTEVNYQGKVLECNRFQQVRFRLFETNQ' A
#
# COMPACT_ATOMS: atom_id res chain seq x y z
N MET A 1 2.12 -0.83 -10.15
CA MET A 1 2.78 0.01 -9.13
C MET A 1 3.22 1.30 -9.80
N ILE A 2 2.86 2.44 -9.23
CA ILE A 2 3.27 3.76 -9.71
C ILE A 2 3.97 4.45 -8.54
N GLN A 3 5.16 4.99 -8.78
CA GLN A 3 5.92 5.74 -7.79
C GLN A 3 6.20 7.13 -8.36
N ASN A 4 5.95 8.16 -7.56
CA ASN A 4 6.37 9.53 -7.82
C ASN A 4 7.17 10.06 -6.63
N SER A 5 7.51 11.36 -6.61
CA SER A 5 8.41 11.93 -5.59
C SER A 5 7.87 11.76 -4.17
N ASP A 6 6.55 11.84 -4.01
CA ASP A 6 5.93 11.97 -2.67
C ASP A 6 4.98 10.81 -2.36
N ASN A 7 4.64 9.98 -3.35
CA ASN A 7 3.69 8.88 -3.17
C ASN A 7 4.13 7.59 -3.86
N LEU A 8 3.70 6.49 -3.26
CA LEU A 8 3.72 5.16 -3.85
C LEU A 8 2.28 4.64 -3.92
N GLU A 9 1.87 4.20 -5.11
CA GLU A 9 0.54 3.66 -5.37
C GLU A 9 0.62 2.21 -5.88
N LEU A 10 -0.19 1.37 -5.26
CA LEU A 10 -0.38 -0.04 -5.59
C LEU A 10 -1.82 -0.26 -6.00
N THR A 11 -2.02 -1.00 -7.09
CA THR A 11 -3.33 -1.45 -7.55
C THR A 11 -3.32 -2.96 -7.54
N TRP A 12 -4.38 -3.57 -7.02
CA TRP A 12 -4.56 -5.01 -7.10
C TRP A 12 -5.15 -5.37 -8.46
N GLU A 13 -4.46 -6.21 -9.24
CA GLU A 13 -4.94 -6.62 -10.56
C GLU A 13 -5.23 -8.12 -10.65
N GLU A 14 -6.46 -8.39 -11.08
CA GLU A 14 -7.08 -9.67 -11.43
C GLU A 14 -6.79 -10.20 -12.83
N GLN A 15 -6.17 -11.37 -13.02
CA GLN A 15 -6.25 -12.05 -14.32
C GLN A 15 -6.65 -13.52 -14.17
N GLY A 16 -7.72 -13.91 -14.86
CA GLY A 16 -8.31 -15.26 -14.77
C GLY A 16 -9.36 -15.38 -13.65
N ASN A 17 -9.78 -16.62 -13.38
CA ASN A 17 -10.82 -16.90 -12.39
C ASN A 17 -10.27 -17.82 -11.29
N TYR A 18 -9.40 -17.25 -10.46
CA TYR A 18 -8.79 -17.91 -9.32
C TYR A 18 -9.19 -17.16 -8.06
N ALA A 19 -9.93 -17.82 -7.17
CA ALA A 19 -10.28 -17.24 -5.88
C ALA A 19 -9.01 -17.03 -5.05
N PHE A 20 -8.84 -15.83 -4.48
CA PHE A 20 -7.76 -15.57 -3.53
C PHE A 20 -8.13 -16.19 -2.18
N PRO A 21 -7.37 -17.18 -1.68
CA PRO A 21 -7.81 -18.03 -0.58
C PRO A 21 -7.48 -17.46 0.82
N TYR A 22 -6.88 -16.27 0.88
CA TYR A 22 -6.48 -15.62 2.13
C TYR A 22 -7.44 -14.47 2.47
N GLU A 23 -7.67 -14.24 3.76
CA GLU A 23 -8.55 -13.16 4.24
C GLU A 23 -7.99 -11.77 3.91
N GLY A 24 -6.66 -11.65 3.82
CA GLY A 24 -5.96 -10.43 3.45
C GLY A 24 -4.48 -10.63 3.18
N VAL A 25 -3.76 -9.51 3.11
CA VAL A 25 -2.33 -9.42 2.87
C VAL A 25 -1.68 -8.44 3.84
N GLN A 26 -0.37 -8.62 4.03
CA GLN A 26 0.49 -7.65 4.68
C GLN A 26 1.38 -7.01 3.62
N LEU A 27 1.31 -5.69 3.50
CA LEU A 27 2.18 -4.91 2.63
C LEU A 27 3.36 -4.37 3.44
N HIS A 28 4.57 -4.78 3.05
CA HIS A 28 5.81 -4.35 3.66
C HIS A 28 6.51 -3.34 2.74
N LEU A 29 6.79 -2.14 3.25
CA LEU A 29 7.55 -1.14 2.50
C LEU A 29 9.04 -1.24 2.83
N HIS A 30 9.85 -1.49 1.81
CA HIS A 30 11.32 -1.60 1.91
C HIS A 30 12.00 -0.45 1.16
N GLY A 31 13.14 0.02 1.68
CA GLY A 31 13.94 1.08 1.05
C GLY A 31 13.34 2.48 1.08
N MET A 32 12.12 2.62 1.62
CA MET A 32 11.38 3.87 1.74
C MET A 32 10.72 3.92 3.11
N ALA A 33 10.32 5.11 3.52
CA ALA A 33 9.49 5.29 4.69
C ALA A 33 8.27 6.13 4.28
N ALA A 34 7.12 5.86 4.89
CA ALA A 34 5.88 6.57 4.64
C ALA A 34 5.33 7.15 5.95
N GLU A 35 4.76 8.34 5.88
CA GLU A 35 4.12 9.01 7.01
C GLU A 35 2.67 8.59 7.18
N GLN A 36 1.98 8.29 6.08
CA GLN A 36 0.57 7.98 6.03
C GLN A 36 0.27 6.94 4.95
N ALA A 37 -0.79 6.16 5.16
CA ALA A 37 -1.27 5.20 4.19
C ALA A 37 -2.80 5.25 4.07
N TRP A 38 -3.30 4.96 2.88
CA TRP A 38 -4.72 4.84 2.57
C TRP A 38 -4.99 3.53 1.84
N VAL A 39 -6.06 2.85 2.23
CA VAL A 39 -6.64 1.69 1.52
C VAL A 39 -7.99 2.13 0.98
N ASP A 40 -8.16 2.07 -0.34
CA ASP A 40 -9.39 2.46 -1.03
C ASP A 40 -9.89 3.86 -0.61
N GLY A 41 -8.96 4.79 -0.41
CA GLY A 41 -9.23 6.17 0.02
C GLY A 41 -9.44 6.37 1.53
N THR A 42 -9.54 5.29 2.31
CA THR A 42 -9.65 5.36 3.78
C THR A 42 -8.27 5.38 4.41
N GLU A 43 -8.00 6.39 5.25
CA GLU A 43 -6.73 6.46 5.99
C GLU A 43 -6.67 5.33 7.02
N VAL A 44 -5.51 4.68 7.08
CA VAL A 44 -5.29 3.49 7.92
C VAL A 44 -4.04 3.67 8.76
N ASN A 45 -4.02 3.03 9.93
CA ASN A 45 -2.84 3.04 10.78
C ASN A 45 -1.69 2.31 10.08
N TYR A 46 -0.62 3.05 9.83
CA TYR A 46 0.62 2.53 9.28
C TYR A 46 1.74 2.75 10.28
N GLN A 47 1.92 1.80 11.19
CA GLN A 47 2.96 1.85 12.22
C GLN A 47 3.88 0.64 12.04
N GLY A 48 5.20 0.88 11.96
CA GLY A 48 6.20 -0.21 11.91
C GLY A 48 6.47 -0.79 10.52
N LYS A 49 6.20 -0.05 9.44
CA LYS A 49 6.47 -0.40 8.03
C LYS A 49 5.56 -1.47 7.40
N VAL A 50 4.57 -1.97 8.15
CA VAL A 50 3.63 -2.99 7.69
C VAL A 50 2.22 -2.41 7.66
N LEU A 51 1.51 -2.67 6.56
CA LEU A 51 0.09 -2.39 6.42
C LEU A 51 -0.66 -3.71 6.28
N GLU A 52 -1.58 -4.01 7.19
CA GLU A 52 -2.49 -5.14 7.06
C GLU A 52 -3.77 -4.68 6.37
N CYS A 53 -4.15 -5.36 5.28
CA CYS A 53 -5.37 -5.03 4.56
C CYS A 53 -5.93 -6.27 3.85
N ASN A 54 -7.25 -6.28 3.65
CA ASN A 54 -7.90 -7.29 2.81
C ASN A 54 -7.62 -7.01 1.32
N ARG A 55 -8.38 -7.64 0.42
CA ARG A 55 -8.46 -7.20 -0.98
C ARG A 55 -8.72 -5.69 -1.03
N PHE A 56 -7.97 -5.00 -1.88
CA PHE A 56 -8.08 -3.56 -2.10
C PHE A 56 -8.16 -3.30 -3.60
N GLN A 57 -8.74 -2.17 -4.00
CA GLN A 57 -8.57 -1.63 -5.35
C GLN A 57 -7.26 -0.84 -5.43
N GLN A 58 -6.98 -0.02 -4.42
CA GLN A 58 -5.80 0.83 -4.36
C GLN A 58 -5.25 0.92 -2.94
N VAL A 59 -3.92 0.87 -2.82
CA VAL A 59 -3.20 1.36 -1.65
C VAL A 59 -2.32 2.54 -2.06
N ARG A 60 -2.39 3.62 -1.29
CA ARG A 60 -1.51 4.79 -1.44
C ARG A 60 -0.70 4.96 -0.17
N PHE A 61 0.61 5.11 -0.32
CA PHE A 61 1.51 5.57 0.73
C PHE A 61 1.98 6.97 0.39
N ARG A 62 1.93 7.89 1.35
CA ARG A 62 2.66 9.15 1.26
C ARG A 62 4.03 8.96 1.90
N LEU A 63 5.07 9.17 1.09
CA LEU A 63 6.46 8.98 1.46
C LEU A 63 6.97 10.18 2.26
N PHE A 64 8.00 9.98 3.10
CA PHE A 64 8.70 11.11 3.69
C PHE A 64 9.43 11.90 2.60
N GLU A 65 9.30 13.23 2.63
CA GLU A 65 10.23 14.10 1.90
C GLU A 65 11.63 13.86 2.46
N THR A 66 12.53 13.33 1.63
CA THR A 66 13.93 13.24 1.99
C THR A 66 14.51 14.65 1.83
N ASN A 67 14.50 15.45 2.90
CA ASN A 67 15.29 16.68 2.93
C ASN A 67 16.75 16.29 2.67
N GLN A 68 17.26 16.64 1.48
CA GLN A 68 18.68 16.55 1.12
C GLN A 68 19.49 17.62 1.84
#